data_AF-A0A8D8C1N5-F1
#
_entry.id   AF-A0A8D8C1N5-F1
#
_cell.length_a   1.000
_cell.length_b   1.000
_cell.length_c   1.000
_cell.angle_alpha   90.00
_cell.angle_beta   90.00
_cell.angle_gamma   90.00
#
_symmetry.space_group_name_H-M   'P 1'
#
loop_
_entity.id
_entity.type
_entity.pdbx_description
1 polymer ?
#
loop_
_entity_poly.entity_id
_entity_poly.type
_entity_poly.pdbx_seq_one_letter_code
_entity_poly.pdbx_strand_id
1 'polypeptide(L)'
;MCEQKFNLTHDANSNQNQNCATEPAITKCFISLAPETSFGLRINTLQSFYQANQQIYNVFETVTNMPVSCLITKTCDVRSTQMAQTTVGEQSVIQEKTSINKSTIGASCKINSKVRLSDSILMDNVVIEKNVIIENSIICDKTVVNSGSVLRNCLVGFNYIIPMGSKNESSNLTNLNNFMPI
;
A
#
# COMPACT_ATOMS: atom_id res chain seq x y z
N MET A 1 -19.89 37.01 18.61
CA MET A 1 -21.20 36.85 17.95
C MET A 1 -20.95 36.61 16.47
N CYS A 2 -21.05 35.36 16.05
CA CYS A 2 -21.43 34.88 14.71
C CYS A 2 -21.24 33.36 14.75
N GLU A 3 -22.25 32.69 15.31
CA GLU A 3 -22.43 31.25 15.16
C GLU A 3 -22.81 30.96 13.71
N GLN A 4 -22.15 30.00 13.07
CA GLN A 4 -22.74 29.25 11.97
C GLN A 4 -22.75 27.77 12.39
N LYS A 5 -23.89 27.38 12.95
CA LYS A 5 -24.27 25.98 13.17
C LYS A 5 -24.46 25.32 11.81
N PHE A 6 -23.58 24.40 11.46
CA PHE A 6 -23.85 23.43 10.40
C PHE A 6 -24.27 22.11 11.06
N ASN A 7 -25.59 21.98 11.27
CA ASN A 7 -26.21 20.69 11.57
C ASN A 7 -26.20 19.86 10.29
N LEU A 8 -25.45 18.75 10.27
CA LEU A 8 -25.74 17.65 9.37
C LEU A 8 -26.02 16.42 10.23
N THR A 9 -27.30 16.11 10.26
CA THR A 9 -27.95 14.99 10.93
C THR A 9 -27.35 13.66 10.53
N HIS A 10 -27.25 12.77 11.52
CA HIS A 10 -27.21 11.33 11.39
C HIS A 10 -28.02 10.82 10.20
N ASP A 11 -27.40 9.97 9.39
CA ASP A 11 -28.09 8.83 8.80
C ASP A 11 -27.15 7.62 8.86
N ALA A 12 -27.24 6.94 10.00
CA ALA A 12 -26.93 5.53 10.06
C ALA A 12 -28.04 4.80 9.30
N ASN A 13 -27.70 4.04 8.25
CA ASN A 13 -28.48 2.86 7.94
C ASN A 13 -27.69 1.79 7.19
N SER A 14 -27.77 0.62 7.78
CA SER A 14 -27.29 -0.70 7.41
C SER A 14 -27.92 -1.26 6.14
N ASN A 15 -27.15 -2.14 5.48
CA ASN A 15 -27.57 -3.19 4.53
C ASN A 15 -28.14 -2.72 3.19
N GLN A 16 -27.41 -3.00 2.11
CA GLN A 16 -27.64 -4.20 1.28
C GLN A 16 -26.58 -4.32 0.18
N ASN A 17 -26.11 -5.55 0.03
CA ASN A 17 -25.30 -6.03 -1.09
C ASN A 17 -25.99 -5.74 -2.42
N GLN A 18 -25.26 -5.24 -3.43
CA GLN A 18 -25.30 -5.77 -4.80
C GLN A 18 -24.37 -5.01 -5.75
N ASN A 19 -23.74 -5.81 -6.63
CA ASN A 19 -23.27 -5.48 -7.97
C ASN A 19 -21.82 -5.02 -8.16
N CYS A 20 -21.00 -6.03 -8.48
CA CYS A 20 -19.97 -5.94 -9.51
C CYS A 20 -20.61 -5.48 -10.83
N ALA A 21 -20.29 -4.26 -11.28
CA ALA A 21 -20.15 -3.80 -12.67
C ALA A 21 -20.48 -2.30 -12.77
N THR A 22 -19.46 -1.52 -13.14
CA THR A 22 -19.55 -0.25 -13.89
C THR A 22 -20.60 0.78 -13.45
N GLU A 23 -20.26 1.62 -12.47
CA GLU A 23 -20.92 2.92 -12.24
C GLU A 23 -19.85 4.04 -12.19
N PRO A 24 -20.17 5.27 -12.64
CA PRO A 24 -19.19 6.35 -12.78
C PRO A 24 -18.47 6.59 -11.47
N ALA A 25 -17.14 6.73 -11.52
CA ALA A 25 -16.27 6.79 -10.35
C ALA A 25 -16.62 7.98 -9.43
N ILE A 26 -17.57 7.78 -8.52
CA ILE A 26 -17.85 8.68 -7.41
C ILE A 26 -16.69 8.49 -6.43
N THR A 27 -15.78 9.47 -6.38
CA THR A 27 -14.74 9.51 -5.36
C THR A 27 -15.41 9.54 -3.98
N LYS A 28 -15.31 8.44 -3.25
CA LYS A 28 -15.83 8.35 -1.88
C LYS A 28 -14.86 9.06 -0.95
N CYS A 29 -15.26 10.22 -0.45
CA CYS A 29 -14.50 10.95 0.57
C CYS A 29 -14.92 10.44 1.95
N PHE A 30 -13.95 9.98 2.74
CA PHE A 30 -14.15 9.59 4.13
C PHE A 30 -13.57 10.65 5.04
N ILE A 31 -14.36 11.09 6.02
CA ILE A 31 -13.89 11.97 7.09
C ILE A 31 -14.18 11.27 8.42
N SER A 32 -13.18 11.24 9.29
CA SER A 32 -13.31 10.70 10.64
C SER A 32 -12.98 11.82 11.61
N LEU A 33 -13.91 12.15 12.50
CA LEU A 33 -13.64 13.08 13.59
C LEU A 33 -12.84 12.35 14.67
N ALA A 34 -11.58 12.74 14.84
CA ALA A 34 -10.75 12.24 15.92
C ALA A 34 -11.19 12.87 17.26
N PRO A 35 -11.16 12.12 18.37
CA PRO A 35 -11.44 12.67 19.69
C PRO A 35 -10.39 13.71 20.11
N GLU A 36 -10.75 14.66 20.97
CA GLU A 36 -9.89 15.79 21.38
C GLU A 36 -8.56 15.36 22.04
N THR A 37 -8.47 14.11 22.50
CA THR A 37 -7.26 13.51 23.07
C THR A 37 -6.30 12.94 22.01
N SER A 38 -6.66 12.99 20.74
CA SER A 38 -5.86 12.44 19.64
C SER A 38 -4.84 13.44 19.15
N PHE A 39 -3.63 12.96 18.86
CA PHE A 39 -2.62 13.72 18.14
C PHE A 39 -2.70 13.40 16.64
N GLY A 40 -2.59 14.44 15.81
CA GLY A 40 -2.51 14.29 14.37
C GLY A 40 -1.06 14.13 13.90
N LEU A 41 -0.84 13.20 12.97
CA LEU A 41 0.44 13.11 12.26
C LEU A 41 0.31 13.86 10.92
N ARG A 42 1.12 14.90 10.70
CA ARG A 42 1.19 15.56 9.39
C ARG A 42 2.07 14.72 8.46
N ILE A 43 1.50 14.29 7.34
CA ILE A 43 2.21 13.52 6.32
C ILE A 43 2.97 14.50 5.40
N ASN A 44 4.20 14.84 5.78
CA ASN A 44 5.11 15.66 4.96
C ASN A 44 6.43 14.94 4.66
N THR A 45 6.80 13.99 5.51
CA THR A 45 8.04 13.21 5.36
C THR A 45 7.72 11.79 4.92
N LEU A 46 8.66 11.16 4.22
CA LEU A 46 8.56 9.75 3.84
C LEU A 46 8.30 8.85 5.06
N GLN A 47 8.95 9.14 6.19
CA GLN A 47 8.77 8.42 7.45
C GLN A 47 7.32 8.54 7.96
N SER A 48 6.74 9.75 7.94
CA SER A 48 5.34 9.94 8.33
C SER A 48 4.36 9.23 7.39
N PHE A 49 4.65 9.19 6.08
CA PHE A 49 3.87 8.45 5.09
C PHE A 49 3.92 6.95 5.36
N TYR A 50 5.11 6.42 5.59
CA TYR A 50 5.33 5.01 5.91
C TYR A 50 4.59 4.59 7.19
N GLN A 51 4.74 5.37 8.26
CA GLN A 51 4.05 5.11 9.53
C GLN A 51 2.53 5.20 9.39
N ALA A 52 2.01 6.19 8.66
CA ALA A 52 0.58 6.29 8.40
C ALA A 52 0.04 5.05 7.66
N ASN A 53 0.76 4.58 6.63
CA ASN A 53 0.37 3.38 5.89
C ASN A 53 0.44 2.11 6.74
N GLN A 54 1.37 1.99 7.69
CA GLN A 54 1.35 0.87 8.63
C GLN A 54 0.15 0.91 9.60
N GLN A 55 -0.32 2.11 9.96
CA GLN A 55 -1.45 2.26 10.87
C GLN A 55 -2.80 2.01 10.20
N ILE A 56 -2.85 1.99 8.86
CA ILE A 56 -4.09 1.75 8.13
C ILE A 56 -4.73 0.43 8.55
N TYR A 57 -3.96 -0.62 8.83
CA TYR A 57 -4.50 -1.93 9.21
C TYR A 57 -5.30 -1.92 10.52
N ASN A 58 -4.99 -1.00 11.42
CA ASN A 58 -5.71 -0.85 12.70
C ASN A 58 -6.90 0.11 12.57
N VAL A 59 -6.77 1.11 11.71
CA VAL A 59 -7.72 2.23 11.59
C VAL A 59 -8.76 1.99 10.49
N PHE A 60 -8.50 1.06 9.57
CA PHE A 60 -9.32 0.83 8.38
C PHE A 60 -10.77 0.49 8.71
N GLU A 61 -11.01 -0.43 9.66
CA GLU A 61 -12.36 -0.82 10.04
C GLU A 61 -13.13 0.34 10.67
N THR A 62 -12.47 1.12 11.54
CA THR A 62 -13.06 2.28 12.21
C THR A 62 -13.41 3.41 11.23
N VAL A 63 -12.59 3.63 10.20
CA VAL A 63 -12.78 4.75 9.27
C VAL A 63 -13.73 4.41 8.14
N THR A 64 -13.66 3.18 7.62
CA THR A 64 -14.42 2.79 6.43
C THR A 64 -15.69 2.01 6.75
N ASN A 65 -15.83 1.49 7.99
CA ASN A 65 -16.84 0.50 8.36
C ASN A 65 -16.86 -0.73 7.43
N MET A 66 -15.75 -0.99 6.74
CA MET A 66 -15.59 -2.14 5.85
C MET A 66 -14.69 -3.18 6.52
N PRO A 67 -14.96 -4.48 6.30
CA PRO A 67 -14.07 -5.52 6.80
C PRO A 67 -12.70 -5.41 6.13
N VAL A 68 -11.64 -5.78 6.85
CA VAL A 68 -10.27 -5.86 6.32
C VAL A 68 -10.13 -6.74 5.07
N SER A 69 -11.11 -7.59 4.77
CA SER A 69 -11.17 -8.36 3.53
C SER A 69 -11.29 -7.49 2.27
N CYS A 70 -11.76 -6.25 2.38
CA CYS A 70 -11.78 -5.30 1.27
C CYS A 70 -10.39 -4.74 0.92
N LEU A 71 -9.37 -4.97 1.77
CA LEU A 71 -8.00 -4.57 1.49
C LEU A 71 -7.39 -5.39 0.35
N ILE A 72 -7.97 -6.54 0.02
CA ILE A 72 -7.56 -7.39 -1.09
C ILE A 72 -8.62 -7.27 -2.17
N THR A 73 -8.29 -6.64 -3.30
CA THR A 73 -9.28 -6.47 -4.37
C THR A 73 -9.62 -7.80 -5.04
N LYS A 74 -10.91 -8.07 -5.31
CA LYS A 74 -11.36 -9.34 -5.90
C LYS A 74 -10.78 -9.68 -7.28
N THR A 75 -10.14 -8.71 -7.95
CA THR A 75 -9.51 -8.87 -9.27
C THR A 75 -8.08 -9.39 -9.21
N CYS A 76 -7.48 -9.51 -8.02
CA CYS A 76 -6.11 -10.00 -7.89
C CYS A 76 -6.05 -11.55 -7.93
N ASP A 77 -5.05 -12.08 -8.63
CA ASP A 77 -4.72 -13.51 -8.63
C ASP A 77 -3.73 -13.79 -7.50
N VAL A 78 -4.23 -14.26 -6.36
CA VAL A 78 -3.39 -14.57 -5.20
C VAL A 78 -3.32 -16.06 -4.99
N ARG A 79 -2.14 -16.63 -5.31
CA ARG A 79 -1.83 -18.05 -5.11
C ARG A 79 -0.98 -18.32 -3.87
N SER A 80 -0.88 -17.34 -2.98
CA SER A 80 -0.06 -17.43 -1.77
C SER A 80 -0.85 -17.87 -0.53
N THR A 81 -0.21 -18.67 0.32
CA THR A 81 -0.79 -19.19 1.58
C THR A 81 -0.38 -18.38 2.81
N GLN A 82 0.59 -17.46 2.69
CA GLN A 82 1.17 -16.74 3.83
C GLN A 82 1.04 -15.23 3.67
N MET A 83 -0.16 -14.71 3.93
CA MET A 83 -0.44 -13.27 3.96
C MET A 83 -1.03 -12.87 5.31
N ALA A 84 -0.45 -11.85 5.95
CA ALA A 84 -0.94 -11.28 7.20
C ALA A 84 -0.95 -9.75 7.10
N GLN A 85 -2.08 -9.11 7.43
CA GLN A 85 -2.26 -7.65 7.41
C GLN A 85 -1.76 -7.02 6.09
N THR A 86 -2.27 -7.50 4.96
CA THR A 86 -1.82 -7.05 3.63
C THR A 86 -2.91 -6.28 2.90
N THR A 87 -2.49 -5.35 2.06
CA THR A 87 -3.37 -4.67 1.11
C THR A 87 -2.88 -5.00 -0.28
N VAL A 88 -3.78 -5.37 -1.19
CA VAL A 88 -3.46 -5.76 -2.55
C VAL A 88 -4.37 -4.98 -3.49
N GLY A 89 -3.75 -4.14 -4.32
CA GLY A 89 -4.43 -3.39 -5.35
C GLY A 89 -4.91 -4.25 -6.52
N GLU A 90 -5.70 -3.61 -7.38
CA GLU A 90 -6.33 -4.23 -8.54
C GLU A 90 -5.32 -4.86 -9.51
N GLN A 91 -5.73 -5.95 -10.17
CA GLN A 91 -4.94 -6.62 -11.23
C GLN A 91 -3.54 -7.09 -10.80
N SER A 92 -3.28 -7.19 -9.50
CA SER A 92 -2.01 -7.72 -8.99
C SER A 92 -1.98 -9.24 -9.05
N VAL A 93 -0.81 -9.79 -9.40
CA VAL A 93 -0.56 -11.22 -9.53
C VAL A 93 0.48 -11.63 -8.50
N ILE A 94 0.09 -12.48 -7.55
CA ILE A 94 0.94 -13.01 -6.48
C ILE A 94 1.10 -14.51 -6.67
N GLN A 95 2.33 -14.94 -6.94
CA GLN A 95 2.66 -16.35 -7.12
C GLN A 95 2.81 -17.12 -5.79
N GLU A 96 2.90 -18.44 -5.90
CA GLU A 96 3.05 -19.38 -4.79
C GLU A 96 4.35 -19.19 -3.99
N LYS A 97 4.38 -19.71 -2.76
CA LYS A 97 5.54 -19.69 -1.85
C LYS A 97 6.05 -18.27 -1.57
N THR A 98 5.15 -17.30 -1.52
CA THR A 98 5.47 -15.92 -1.13
C THR A 98 5.00 -15.69 0.30
N SER A 99 5.79 -14.97 1.08
CA SER A 99 5.43 -14.62 2.47
C SER A 99 5.28 -13.12 2.54
N ILE A 100 4.08 -12.63 2.81
CA ILE A 100 3.77 -11.20 2.84
C ILE A 100 3.22 -10.85 4.21
N ASN A 101 3.91 -9.98 4.94
CA ASN A 101 3.50 -9.53 6.26
C ASN A 101 3.45 -7.99 6.30
N LYS A 102 2.33 -7.44 6.77
CA LYS A 102 2.15 -6.02 7.06
C LYS A 102 2.58 -5.10 5.91
N SER A 103 2.22 -5.49 4.68
CA SER A 103 2.72 -4.85 3.47
C SER A 103 1.58 -4.39 2.56
N THR A 104 1.78 -3.22 1.96
CA THR A 104 0.84 -2.59 1.05
C THR A 104 1.32 -2.79 -0.38
N ILE A 105 0.47 -3.33 -1.24
CA ILE A 105 0.76 -3.60 -2.65
C ILE A 105 -0.18 -2.77 -3.52
N GLY A 106 0.37 -1.98 -4.43
CA GLY A 106 -0.37 -1.17 -5.39
C GLY A 106 -1.09 -1.99 -6.46
N ALA A 107 -1.60 -1.30 -7.47
CA ALA A 107 -2.28 -1.89 -8.62
C ALA A 107 -1.28 -2.44 -9.66
N SER A 108 -1.71 -3.43 -10.43
CA SER A 108 -0.96 -4.04 -11.53
C SER A 108 0.44 -4.54 -11.16
N CYS A 109 0.63 -4.99 -9.92
CA CYS A 109 1.91 -5.52 -9.45
C CYS A 109 2.08 -7.00 -9.81
N LYS A 110 3.32 -7.41 -10.12
CA LYS A 110 3.66 -8.82 -10.39
C LYS A 110 4.68 -9.31 -9.38
N ILE A 111 4.28 -10.22 -8.50
CA ILE A 111 5.12 -10.81 -7.47
C ILE A 111 5.37 -12.28 -7.82
N ASN A 112 6.62 -12.62 -8.16
CA ASN A 112 7.01 -13.98 -8.49
C ASN A 112 7.19 -14.88 -7.25
N SER A 113 7.41 -16.18 -7.45
CA SER A 113 7.56 -17.16 -6.36
C SER A 113 8.80 -16.95 -5.49
N LYS A 114 8.73 -17.43 -4.24
CA LYS A 114 9.83 -17.36 -3.25
C LYS A 114 10.24 -15.92 -2.88
N VAL A 115 9.25 -15.03 -2.82
CA VAL A 115 9.44 -13.64 -2.37
C VAL A 115 9.04 -13.52 -0.91
N ARG A 116 9.87 -12.82 -0.13
CA ARG A 116 9.54 -12.44 1.25
C ARG A 116 9.39 -10.93 1.30
N LEU A 117 8.19 -10.47 1.64
CA LEU A 117 7.84 -9.07 1.80
C LEU A 117 7.42 -8.83 3.25
N SER A 118 8.06 -7.90 3.94
CA SER A 118 7.75 -7.60 5.34
C SER A 118 7.79 -6.10 5.58
N ASP A 119 6.74 -5.57 6.21
CA ASP A 119 6.60 -4.16 6.56
C ASP A 119 6.94 -3.23 5.38
N SER A 120 6.50 -3.56 4.17
CA SER A 120 6.96 -2.86 2.96
C SER A 120 5.81 -2.29 2.14
N ILE A 121 6.10 -1.23 1.39
CA ILE A 121 5.12 -0.53 0.56
C ILE A 121 5.57 -0.64 -0.89
N LEU A 122 4.76 -1.28 -1.72
CA LEU A 122 4.90 -1.32 -3.16
C LEU A 122 3.84 -0.42 -3.77
N MET A 123 4.27 0.52 -4.61
CA MET A 123 3.36 1.33 -5.43
C MET A 123 2.86 0.55 -6.64
N ASP A 124 2.31 1.24 -7.64
CA ASP A 124 1.74 0.63 -8.82
C ASP A 124 2.81 0.08 -9.79
N ASN A 125 2.40 -0.86 -10.64
CA ASN A 125 3.22 -1.41 -11.73
C ASN A 125 4.61 -1.95 -11.31
N VAL A 126 4.75 -2.43 -10.07
CA VAL A 126 6.01 -3.00 -9.58
C VAL A 126 6.13 -4.45 -10.01
N VAL A 127 7.32 -4.83 -10.48
CA VAL A 127 7.64 -6.22 -10.85
C VAL A 127 8.72 -6.75 -9.91
N ILE A 128 8.41 -7.81 -9.16
CA ILE A 128 9.33 -8.49 -8.26
C ILE A 128 9.61 -9.88 -8.80
N GLU A 129 10.88 -10.16 -9.05
CA GLU A 129 11.37 -11.44 -9.52
C GLU A 129 11.54 -12.50 -8.41
N LYS A 130 12.00 -13.70 -8.78
CA LYS A 130 12.11 -14.85 -7.87
C LYS A 130 13.23 -14.68 -6.83
N ASN A 131 13.06 -15.29 -5.66
CA ASN A 131 14.05 -15.29 -4.57
C ASN A 131 14.42 -13.88 -4.07
N VAL A 132 13.46 -12.96 -4.02
CA VAL A 132 13.68 -11.59 -3.55
C VAL A 132 13.24 -11.44 -2.09
N ILE A 133 14.02 -10.72 -1.31
CA ILE A 133 13.70 -10.39 0.09
C ILE A 133 13.61 -8.88 0.20
N ILE A 134 12.48 -8.37 0.67
CA ILE A 134 12.23 -6.94 0.88
C ILE A 134 11.67 -6.76 2.28
N GLU A 135 12.39 -5.99 3.09
CA GLU A 135 12.03 -5.70 4.47
C GLU A 135 12.08 -4.19 4.72
N ASN A 136 11.04 -3.64 5.35
CA ASN A 136 10.96 -2.22 5.75
C ASN A 136 11.35 -1.25 4.62
N SER A 137 10.91 -1.52 3.38
CA SER A 137 11.33 -0.78 2.19
C SER A 137 10.15 -0.19 1.43
N ILE A 138 10.40 0.91 0.73
CA ILE A 138 9.41 1.60 -0.10
C ILE A 138 9.85 1.50 -1.55
N ILE A 139 9.01 0.91 -2.39
CA ILE A 139 9.26 0.66 -3.79
C ILE A 139 8.28 1.48 -4.62
N CYS A 140 8.81 2.45 -5.38
CA CYS A 140 8.00 3.35 -6.20
C CYS A 140 7.51 2.72 -7.51
N ASP A 141 6.62 3.44 -8.20
CA ASP A 141 5.97 2.99 -9.44
C ASP A 141 6.98 2.60 -10.54
N LYS A 142 6.60 1.59 -11.34
CA LYS A 142 7.38 1.04 -12.47
C LYS A 142 8.77 0.51 -12.09
N THR A 143 8.98 0.15 -10.82
CA THR A 143 10.24 -0.45 -10.38
C THR A 143 10.30 -1.93 -10.75
N VAL A 144 11.47 -2.40 -11.17
CA VAL A 144 11.74 -3.82 -11.41
C VAL A 144 12.83 -4.30 -10.44
N VAL A 145 12.49 -5.28 -9.60
CA VAL A 145 13.41 -5.93 -8.67
C VAL A 145 13.84 -7.27 -9.24
N ASN A 146 15.09 -7.38 -9.70
CA ASN A 146 15.59 -8.62 -10.29
C ASN A 146 15.83 -9.72 -9.25
N SER A 147 15.92 -10.97 -9.76
CA SER A 147 16.02 -12.17 -8.93
C SER A 147 17.19 -12.14 -7.95
N GLY A 148 17.01 -12.72 -6.76
CA GLY A 148 18.07 -12.85 -5.76
C GLY A 148 18.47 -11.56 -5.06
N SER A 149 17.73 -10.46 -5.27
CA SER A 149 17.99 -9.19 -4.61
C SER A 149 17.48 -9.20 -3.16
N VAL A 150 18.23 -8.55 -2.27
CA VAL A 150 17.87 -8.37 -0.86
C VAL A 150 17.87 -6.88 -0.57
N LEU A 151 16.71 -6.35 -0.18
CA LEU A 151 16.50 -4.94 0.15
C LEU A 151 16.03 -4.83 1.58
N ARG A 152 16.74 -4.05 2.38
CA ARG A 152 16.36 -3.77 3.77
C ARG A 152 16.47 -2.28 4.03
N ASN A 153 15.41 -1.66 4.53
CA ASN A 153 15.38 -0.22 4.79
C ASN A 153 15.73 0.61 3.54
N CYS A 154 15.36 0.14 2.35
CA CYS A 154 15.69 0.80 1.10
C CYS A 154 14.52 1.65 0.59
N LEU A 155 14.86 2.81 0.04
CA LEU A 155 13.95 3.60 -0.77
C LEU A 155 14.32 3.41 -2.23
N VAL A 156 13.40 2.93 -3.05
CA VAL A 156 13.62 2.75 -4.47
C VAL A 156 12.82 3.77 -5.25
N GLY A 157 13.50 4.56 -6.06
CA GLY A 157 12.92 5.61 -6.86
C GLY A 157 12.07 5.10 -8.01
N PHE A 158 11.33 6.02 -8.62
CA PHE A 158 10.50 5.75 -9.79
C PHE A 158 11.31 5.17 -10.95
N ASN A 159 10.74 4.18 -11.64
CA ASN A 159 11.33 3.55 -12.83
C ASN A 159 12.79 3.11 -12.63
N TYR A 160 13.08 2.56 -11.44
CA TYR A 160 14.40 2.04 -11.12
C TYR A 160 14.45 0.53 -11.37
N ILE A 161 15.59 0.05 -11.88
CA ILE A 161 15.83 -1.37 -12.11
C ILE A 161 16.94 -1.81 -11.17
N ILE A 162 16.58 -2.65 -10.21
CA ILE A 162 17.52 -3.18 -9.23
C ILE A 162 18.24 -4.38 -9.87
N PRO A 163 19.59 -4.38 -9.95
CA PRO A 163 20.32 -5.46 -10.59
C PRO A 163 20.21 -6.78 -9.79
N MET A 164 20.36 -7.89 -10.51
CA MET A 164 20.28 -9.24 -9.96
C MET A 164 21.31 -9.44 -8.85
N GLY A 165 20.91 -10.12 -7.76
CA GLY A 165 21.82 -10.44 -6.65
C GLY A 165 22.29 -9.23 -5.83
N SER A 166 21.71 -8.05 -6.05
CA SER A 166 22.06 -6.86 -5.29
C SER A 166 21.62 -7.00 -3.84
N LYS A 167 22.51 -6.64 -2.92
CA LYS A 167 22.20 -6.58 -1.49
C LYS A 167 22.35 -5.13 -1.08
N ASN A 168 21.23 -4.51 -0.79
CA ASN A 168 21.18 -3.11 -0.40
C ASN A 168 20.54 -3.04 0.98
N GLU A 169 21.21 -2.34 1.88
CA GLU A 169 20.74 -2.07 3.22
C GLU A 169 20.84 -0.57 3.48
N SER A 170 19.74 0.04 3.94
CA SER A 170 19.67 1.47 4.30
C SER A 170 20.12 2.43 3.20
N SER A 171 19.83 2.11 1.94
CA SER A 171 20.23 2.91 0.78
C SER A 171 19.04 3.50 0.03
N ASN A 172 19.21 4.73 -0.47
CA ASN A 172 18.27 5.36 -1.39
C ASN A 172 18.73 5.09 -2.83
N LEU A 173 18.00 4.22 -3.53
CA LEU A 173 18.25 3.84 -4.92
C LEU A 173 17.38 4.70 -5.83
N THR A 174 17.85 5.89 -6.16
CA THR A 174 17.16 6.80 -7.08
C THR A 174 18.02 7.06 -8.30
N ASN A 175 17.41 7.15 -9.48
CA ASN A 175 18.08 7.76 -10.62
C ASN A 175 18.21 9.26 -10.31
N LEU A 176 19.43 9.72 -10.03
CA LEU A 176 19.75 11.12 -9.72
C LEU A 176 19.31 12.12 -10.82
N ASN A 177 18.89 11.64 -11.99
CA ASN A 177 18.55 12.44 -13.16
C ASN A 177 17.06 12.85 -13.27
N ASN A 178 16.21 12.46 -12.32
CA ASN A 178 14.77 12.79 -12.33
C ASN A 178 14.35 13.77 -11.22
N PHE A 179 15.29 14.54 -10.66
CA PHE A 179 14.91 15.74 -9.91
C PHE A 179 14.23 16.72 -10.88
N MET A 180 12.90 16.78 -10.83
CA MET A 180 12.15 17.88 -11.40
C MET A 180 12.65 19.15 -10.70
N PRO A 181 13.27 20.11 -11.41
CA PRO A 181 13.54 21.40 -10.81
C PRO A 181 12.19 22.03 -10.45
N ILE A 182 12.11 22.50 -9.21
CA ILE A 182 11.03 23.30 -8.63
C ILE A 182 10.76 24.55 -9.47
#